data_AF-A0A5K0ZHN9-F1
#
_entry.id   AF-A0A5K0ZHN9-F1
#
_cell.length_a   1.000
_cell.length_b   1.000
_cell.length_c   1.000
_cell.angle_alpha   90.00
_cell.angle_beta   90.00
_cell.angle_gamma   90.00
#
_symmetry.space_group_name_H-M   'P 1'
#
loop_
_entity.id
_entity.type
_entity.pdbx_description
1 polymer ?
#
loop_
_entity_poly.entity_id
_entity_poly.type
_entity_poly.pdbx_seq_one_letter_code
_entity_poly.pdbx_strand_id
1 'polypeptide(L)'
;KRNYKTNVGLIAFPVLLCLLLLVLQRVVNNELGKPKYKCGCKCVDTKGDGTCETVCGIEYSTLDQVFSCPIPHPPKWPAVLQIPRPELRAVESPSDSIQGLLPGSCRSTQSCPVTILFTGGNQSLAE
;
A
#
# COMPACT_ATOMS: atom_id res chain seq x y z
N LYS A 1 32.41 -45.87 12.41
CA LYS A 1 31.41 -45.79 13.50
C LYS A 1 30.52 -44.57 13.21
N ARG A 2 29.26 -44.75 12.79
CA ARG A 2 28.36 -43.63 12.42
C ARG A 2 28.11 -42.75 13.64
N ASN A 3 28.29 -41.43 13.48
CA ASN A 3 28.12 -40.45 14.55
C ASN A 3 26.62 -40.20 14.79
N TYR A 4 25.96 -41.20 15.40
CA TYR A 4 24.50 -41.28 15.59
C TYR A 4 23.92 -40.01 16.22
N LYS A 5 24.65 -39.39 17.14
CA LYS A 5 24.27 -38.13 17.78
C LYS A 5 24.09 -36.97 16.79
N THR A 6 24.98 -36.84 15.81
CA THR A 6 24.92 -35.79 14.79
C THR A 6 23.74 -35.99 13.85
N ASN A 7 23.48 -37.25 13.45
CA ASN A 7 22.33 -37.57 12.59
C ASN A 7 20.98 -37.34 13.28
N VAL A 8 20.87 -37.65 14.57
CA VAL A 8 19.66 -37.33 15.35
C VAL A 8 19.46 -35.83 15.45
N GLY A 9 20.53 -35.06 15.69
CA GLY A 9 20.46 -33.59 15.72
C GLY A 9 19.96 -32.97 14.42
N LEU A 10 20.45 -33.49 13.27
CA LEU A 10 20.03 -33.02 11.94
C LEU A 10 18.53 -33.25 11.65
N ILE A 11 17.94 -34.32 12.20
CA ILE A 11 16.51 -34.63 12.03
C ILE A 11 15.65 -33.93 13.09
N ALA A 12 16.15 -33.81 14.33
CA ALA A 12 15.41 -33.19 15.43
C ALA A 12 15.21 -31.69 15.24
N PHE A 13 16.18 -31.00 14.63
CA PHE A 13 16.10 -29.56 14.40
C PHE A 13 14.89 -29.12 13.54
N PRO A 14 14.65 -29.67 12.33
CA PRO A 14 13.47 -29.30 11.54
C PRO A 14 12.16 -29.66 12.25
N VAL A 15 12.10 -30.79 12.97
CA VAL A 15 10.91 -31.17 13.75
C VAL A 15 10.63 -30.14 14.86
N LEU A 16 11.65 -29.71 15.59
CA LEU A 16 11.52 -28.69 16.64
C LEU A 16 11.02 -27.36 16.06
N LEU A 17 11.57 -26.93 14.92
CA LEU A 17 11.10 -25.73 14.24
C LEU A 17 9.63 -25.85 13.82
N CYS A 18 9.20 -26.99 13.27
CA CYS A 18 7.81 -27.23 12.93
C CYS A 18 6.90 -27.15 14.16
N LEU A 19 7.28 -27.76 15.28
CA LEU A 19 6.51 -27.67 16.52
C LEU A 19 6.41 -26.23 17.03
N LEU A 20 7.51 -25.46 16.97
CA LEU A 20 7.53 -24.05 17.35
C LEU A 20 6.58 -23.22 16.47
N LEU A 21 6.60 -23.44 15.15
CA LEU A 21 5.70 -22.75 14.22
C LEU A 21 4.22 -23.11 14.48
N LEU A 22 3.90 -24.37 14.78
CA LEU A 22 2.53 -24.78 15.12
C LEU A 22 2.03 -24.11 16.40
N VAL A 23 2.89 -24.00 17.42
CA VAL A 23 2.56 -23.29 18.66
C VAL A 23 2.32 -21.81 18.37
N LEU A 24 3.21 -21.16 17.60
CA LEU A 24 3.02 -19.76 17.18
C LEU A 24 1.72 -19.56 16.41
N GLN A 25 1.42 -20.42 15.44
CA GLN A 25 0.17 -20.35 14.67
C GLN A 25 -1.05 -20.44 15.58
N ARG A 26 -1.06 -21.34 16.57
CA ARG A 26 -2.16 -21.43 17.53
C ARG A 26 -2.30 -20.16 18.36
N VAL A 27 -1.20 -19.62 18.87
CA VAL A 27 -1.20 -18.39 19.68
C VAL A 27 -1.72 -17.21 18.85
N VAL A 28 -1.17 -17.03 17.65
CA VAL A 28 -1.58 -15.95 16.74
C VAL A 28 -3.06 -16.08 16.36
N ASN A 29 -3.53 -17.28 15.99
CA ASN A 29 -4.93 -17.48 15.63
C ASN A 29 -5.88 -17.26 16.82
N ASN A 30 -5.45 -17.59 18.04
CA ASN A 30 -6.22 -17.31 19.24
C ASN A 30 -6.26 -15.81 19.56
N GLU A 31 -5.13 -15.11 19.41
CA GLU A 31 -5.04 -13.68 19.66
C GLU A 31 -5.78 -12.85 18.60
N LEU A 32 -5.55 -13.11 17.32
CA LEU A 32 -6.26 -12.48 16.20
C LEU A 32 -7.71 -12.97 16.06
N GLY A 33 -8.05 -14.09 16.69
CA GLY A 33 -9.42 -14.61 16.73
C GLY A 33 -10.37 -13.83 17.64
N LYS A 34 -9.83 -12.94 18.49
CA LYS A 34 -10.60 -12.12 19.43
C LYS A 34 -11.56 -11.19 18.68
N PRO A 35 -12.74 -10.88 19.25
CA PRO A 35 -13.78 -10.10 18.57
C PRO A 35 -13.30 -8.72 18.12
N LYS A 36 -12.41 -8.06 18.88
CA LYS A 36 -11.81 -6.76 18.51
C LYS A 36 -11.00 -6.76 17.21
N TYR A 37 -10.52 -7.92 16.77
CA TYR A 37 -9.75 -8.05 15.51
C TYR A 37 -10.60 -8.60 14.36
N LYS A 38 -11.92 -8.70 14.56
CA LYS A 38 -12.87 -9.13 13.56
C LYS A 38 -13.80 -7.99 13.21
N CYS A 39 -14.13 -7.91 11.93
CA CYS A 39 -15.14 -6.99 11.46
C CYS A 39 -16.52 -7.43 12.00
N GLY A 40 -17.33 -6.46 12.42
CA GLY A 40 -18.69 -6.71 12.86
C GLY A 40 -19.57 -7.17 11.70
N CYS A 41 -20.52 -8.04 12.02
CA CYS A 41 -21.46 -8.60 11.06
C CYS A 41 -22.88 -8.47 11.59
N LYS A 42 -23.83 -8.20 10.70
CA LYS A 42 -25.24 -8.11 11.03
C LYS A 42 -26.07 -8.89 10.01
N CYS A 43 -27.18 -9.42 10.50
CA CYS A 43 -28.25 -9.96 9.68
C CYS A 43 -28.95 -8.80 8.95
N VAL A 44 -28.92 -8.81 7.61
CA VAL A 44 -29.59 -7.82 6.76
C VAL A 44 -30.36 -8.55 5.67
N ASP A 45 -31.64 -8.20 5.51
CA ASP A 45 -32.41 -8.62 4.35
C ASP A 45 -32.07 -7.71 3.17
N THR A 46 -31.18 -8.19 2.31
CA THR A 46 -30.67 -7.41 1.17
C THR A 46 -31.62 -7.41 -0.02
N LYS A 47 -32.59 -8.35 -0.06
CA LYS A 47 -33.47 -8.61 -1.21
C LYS A 47 -34.94 -8.23 -0.93
N GLY A 48 -35.31 -8.01 0.33
CA GLY A 48 -36.67 -7.74 0.77
C GLY A 48 -37.57 -8.99 0.75
N ASP A 49 -36.98 -10.19 0.72
CA ASP A 49 -37.70 -11.47 0.67
C ASP A 49 -37.92 -12.10 2.06
N GLY A 50 -37.50 -11.41 3.12
CA GLY A 50 -37.53 -11.88 4.50
C GLY A 50 -36.38 -12.83 4.86
N THR A 51 -35.44 -13.10 3.94
CA THR A 51 -34.28 -13.95 4.22
C THR A 51 -33.13 -13.12 4.78
N CYS A 52 -32.56 -13.64 5.88
CA CYS A 52 -31.46 -12.99 6.56
C CYS A 52 -30.13 -13.41 5.93
N GLU A 53 -29.42 -12.47 5.30
CA GLU A 53 -28.04 -12.68 4.88
C GLU A 53 -27.09 -12.04 5.90
N THR A 54 -26.02 -12.76 6.27
CA THR A 54 -25.01 -12.22 7.19
C THR A 54 -24.03 -11.36 6.40
N VAL A 55 -24.14 -10.04 6.58
CA VAL A 55 -23.27 -9.07 5.93
C VAL A 55 -22.29 -8.51 6.97
N CYS A 56 -21.00 -8.50 6.63
CA CYS A 56 -19.94 -7.98 7.48
C CYS A 56 -19.38 -6.69 6.90
N GLY A 57 -19.13 -5.69 7.76
CA GLY A 57 -18.67 -4.40 7.29
C GLY A 57 -18.33 -3.43 8.42
N ILE A 58 -17.63 -2.36 8.05
CA ILE A 58 -17.28 -1.26 8.97
C ILE A 58 -18.54 -0.64 9.61
N GLU A 59 -19.66 -0.62 8.87
CA GLU A 59 -20.95 -0.10 9.31
C GLU A 59 -21.62 -0.93 10.42
N TYR A 60 -21.20 -2.19 10.59
CA TYR A 60 -21.69 -3.09 11.64
C TYR A 60 -20.65 -3.34 12.74
N SER A 61 -19.53 -2.62 12.71
CA SER A 61 -18.38 -2.81 13.60
C SER A 61 -18.36 -1.79 14.73
N THR A 62 -17.85 -2.18 15.91
CA THR A 62 -17.57 -1.23 17.00
C THR A 62 -16.30 -0.41 16.73
N LEU A 63 -16.07 0.68 17.48
CA LEU A 63 -14.88 1.52 17.34
C LEU A 63 -13.56 0.72 17.41
N ASP A 64 -13.52 -0.30 18.26
CA ASP A 64 -12.33 -1.16 18.40
C ASP A 64 -12.17 -2.13 17.20
N GLN A 65 -13.28 -2.53 16.58
CA GLN A 65 -13.30 -3.49 15.47
C GLN A 65 -13.02 -2.85 14.11
N VAL A 66 -13.46 -1.61 13.90
CA VAL A 66 -13.39 -0.89 12.60
C VAL A 66 -11.97 -0.89 12.02
N PHE A 67 -10.95 -0.75 12.87
CA PHE A 67 -9.55 -0.73 12.43
C PHE A 67 -9.05 -2.05 11.84
N SER A 68 -9.75 -3.15 12.09
CA SER A 68 -9.38 -4.49 11.59
C SER A 68 -10.19 -4.90 10.35
N CYS A 69 -11.10 -4.06 9.87
CA CYS A 69 -11.97 -4.38 8.74
C CYS A 69 -11.27 -4.18 7.38
N PRO A 70 -11.50 -5.08 6.41
CA PRO A 70 -11.04 -4.88 5.04
C PRO A 70 -11.83 -3.75 4.36
N ILE A 71 -11.13 -2.97 3.53
CA ILE A 71 -11.72 -1.96 2.65
C ILE A 71 -11.67 -2.52 1.22
N PRO A 72 -12.77 -3.12 0.69
CA PRO A 72 -12.74 -3.82 -0.59
C PRO A 72 -12.48 -2.89 -1.79
N HIS A 73 -12.91 -1.63 -1.68
CA HIS A 73 -12.76 -0.63 -2.74
C HIS A 73 -12.10 0.63 -2.17
N PRO A 74 -10.75 0.67 -2.09
CA PRO A 74 -10.06 1.87 -1.64
C PRO A 74 -10.28 3.02 -2.65
N PRO A 75 -10.39 4.26 -2.17
CA PRO A 75 -10.44 5.42 -3.06
C PRO A 75 -9.18 5.47 -3.91
N LYS A 76 -9.35 5.63 -5.22
CA LYS A 76 -8.23 5.84 -6.13
C LYS A 76 -7.64 7.21 -5.85
N TRP A 77 -6.35 7.24 -5.52
CA TRP A 77 -5.63 8.50 -5.40
C TRP A 77 -5.45 9.10 -6.80
N PRO A 78 -5.70 10.41 -6.98
CA PRO A 78 -5.37 11.06 -8.24
C PRO A 78 -3.86 10.98 -8.47
N ALA A 79 -3.43 10.99 -9.74
CA ALA A 79 -2.03 11.16 -10.07
C ALA A 79 -1.58 12.53 -9.55
N VAL A 80 -0.70 12.53 -8.54
CA VAL A 80 -0.09 13.76 -8.02
C VAL A 80 1.29 13.90 -8.65
N LEU A 81 1.50 15.00 -9.37
CA LEU A 81 2.81 15.38 -9.87
C LEU A 81 3.46 16.33 -8.87
N GLN A 82 4.62 15.96 -8.33
CA GLN A 82 5.39 16.86 -7.48
C GLN A 82 5.96 18.01 -8.32
N ILE A 83 5.65 19.23 -7.91
CA ILE A 83 6.11 20.43 -8.60
C ILE A 83 7.34 20.98 -7.87
N PRO A 84 8.48 21.19 -8.55
CA PRO A 84 9.64 21.83 -7.96
C PRO A 84 9.32 23.25 -7.47
N ARG A 85 9.91 23.63 -6.33
CA ARG A 85 9.88 25.00 -5.84
C ARG A 85 10.49 25.96 -6.88
N PRO A 86 10.07 27.24 -6.93
CA PRO A 86 10.52 28.19 -7.95
C PRO A 86 12.05 28.28 -8.13
N GLU A 87 12.82 28.12 -7.04
CA GLU A 87 14.28 28.25 -7.04
C GLU A 87 15.00 27.03 -7.66
N LEU A 88 14.27 25.91 -7.75
CA LEU A 88 14.73 24.60 -8.22
C LEU A 88 14.11 24.21 -9.58
N ARG A 89 13.39 25.13 -10.23
CA ARG A 89 12.83 24.88 -11.57
C ARG A 89 13.95 24.87 -12.61
N ALA A 90 13.83 23.97 -13.58
CA ALA A 90 14.77 23.86 -14.68
C ALA A 90 14.70 25.13 -15.55
N VAL A 91 15.87 25.62 -15.94
CA VAL A 91 16.06 26.75 -16.84
C VAL A 91 17.13 26.40 -17.86
N GLU A 92 17.12 27.07 -19.00
CA GLU A 92 18.13 26.90 -20.03
C GLU A 92 19.53 27.07 -19.45
N SER A 93 20.36 26.06 -19.70
CA SER A 93 21.79 26.09 -19.38
C SER A 93 22.58 25.87 -20.67
N PRO A 94 23.78 26.48 -20.81
CA PRO A 94 24.59 26.36 -22.03
C PRO A 94 24.98 24.91 -22.38
N SER A 95 24.88 23.99 -21.43
CA SER A 95 25.17 22.55 -21.56
C SER A 95 23.98 21.71 -22.00
N ASP A 96 22.76 22.26 -22.00
CA ASP A 96 21.53 21.46 -22.10
C ASP A 96 20.91 21.63 -23.49
N SER A 97 20.66 20.51 -24.18
CA SER A 97 20.05 20.50 -25.52
C SER A 97 18.52 20.32 -25.49
N ILE A 98 17.88 20.60 -24.35
CA ILE A 98 16.44 20.39 -24.14
C ILE A 98 15.67 21.63 -24.63
N GLN A 99 14.86 21.46 -25.67
CA GLN A 99 14.00 22.52 -26.20
C GLN A 99 12.82 22.79 -25.27
N GLY A 100 12.42 24.05 -25.13
CA GLY A 100 11.25 24.46 -24.33
C GLY A 100 11.54 24.77 -22.86
N LEU A 101 12.81 24.88 -22.46
CA LEU A 101 13.18 25.39 -21.14
C LEU A 101 13.12 26.93 -21.10
N LEU A 102 12.93 27.49 -19.91
CA LEU A 102 12.82 28.94 -19.70
C LEU A 102 14.20 29.59 -19.53
N PRO A 103 14.38 30.86 -19.93
CA PRO A 103 15.63 31.56 -19.72
C PRO A 103 15.96 31.71 -18.22
N GLY A 104 17.24 31.60 -17.86
CA GLY A 104 17.70 31.63 -16.46
C GLY A 104 17.39 32.91 -15.68
N SER A 105 17.04 34.01 -16.35
CA SER A 105 16.67 35.29 -15.72
C SER A 105 15.45 35.18 -14.79
N CYS A 106 14.51 34.27 -15.06
CA CYS A 106 13.33 34.07 -14.21
C CYS A 106 13.67 33.41 -12.87
N ARG A 107 14.82 32.73 -12.77
CA ARG A 107 15.23 32.00 -11.56
C ARG A 107 15.66 32.97 -10.46
N SER A 108 16.36 34.04 -10.84
CA SER A 108 16.78 35.10 -9.92
C SER A 108 15.60 35.86 -9.31
N THR A 109 14.49 35.97 -10.06
CA THR A 109 13.25 36.63 -9.61
C THR A 109 12.21 35.66 -9.05
N GLN A 110 12.54 34.37 -8.97
CA GLN A 110 11.63 33.29 -8.52
C GLN A 110 10.28 33.26 -9.28
N SER A 111 10.28 33.74 -10.52
CA SER A 111 9.07 33.92 -11.33
C SER A 111 8.91 32.85 -12.41
N CYS A 112 9.85 31.90 -12.53
CA CYS A 112 9.80 30.86 -13.56
C CYS A 112 8.52 30.03 -13.43
N PRO A 113 7.68 29.93 -14.47
CA PRO A 113 6.56 28.99 -14.47
C PRO A 113 7.03 27.53 -14.42
N VAL A 114 6.12 26.62 -14.07
CA VAL A 114 6.42 25.18 -14.05
C VAL A 114 6.51 24.71 -15.49
N THR A 115 7.60 24.02 -15.83
CA THR A 115 7.74 23.32 -17.12
C THR A 115 7.77 21.83 -16.84
N ILE A 116 6.91 21.06 -17.51
CA ILE A 116 6.83 19.60 -17.37
C ILE A 116 7.20 19.01 -18.73
N LEU A 117 8.23 18.17 -18.75
CA LEU A 117 8.63 17.48 -19.97
C LEU A 117 7.67 16.31 -20.22
N PHE A 118 6.99 16.34 -21.35
CA PHE A 118 6.10 15.28 -21.78
C PHE A 118 6.79 14.42 -22.85
N THR A 119 7.16 13.20 -22.48
CA THR A 119 7.81 12.23 -23.38
C THR A 119 6.78 11.29 -24.00
N GLY A 120 5.85 11.84 -24.78
CA GLY A 120 4.84 11.07 -25.51
C GLY A 120 5.10 11.02 -27.01
N GLY A 121 4.79 9.89 -27.65
CA GLY A 121 4.90 9.76 -29.12
C GLY A 121 3.92 10.65 -29.89
N ASN A 122 2.83 11.07 -29.24
CA ASN A 122 1.91 12.06 -29.76
C ASN A 122 2.13 13.41 -29.06
N GLN A 123 2.80 14.33 -29.74
CA GLN A 123 3.16 15.65 -29.21
C GLN A 123 1.95 16.57 -29.04
N SER A 124 0.86 16.35 -29.80
CA SER A 124 -0.36 17.17 -29.70
C SER A 124 -1.14 16.97 -28.39
N LEU A 125 -0.71 16.02 -27.55
CA LEU A 125 -1.30 15.80 -26.23
C LEU A 125 -0.71 16.73 -25.16
N ALA A 126 0.41 17.40 -25.48
CA ALA A 126 1.14 18.31 -24.60
C ALA A 126 0.86 19.80 -24.89
N GLU A 127 0.07 20.08 -25.94
CA GLU A 127 -0.39 21.41 -26.36
C GLU A 127 -1.84 21.62 -25.92
#